data_AF-A0A7W1IJ28-F1
#
_entry.id   AF-A0A7W1IJ28-F1
#
_cell.length_a   1.000
_cell.length_b   1.000
_cell.length_c   1.000
_cell.angle_alpha   90.00
_cell.angle_beta   90.00
_cell.angle_gamma   90.00
#
_symmetry.space_group_name_H-M   'P 1'
#
loop_
_entity.id
_entity.type
_entity.pdbx_description
1 polymer ?
#
loop_
_entity_poly.entity_id
_entity_poly.type
_entity_poly.pdbx_seq_one_letter_code
_entity_poly.pdbx_strand_id
1 'polypeptide(L)'
;MRFTQSRTALLATVVTLGAALPAGAQKGHGGDGPKSHAMPGMEMKHDDAGRADRAVQEQARRDTRHADKMADKMEDKTRKEARKAAKATEKRENKAEKALDRTEHHALDAARHADKHALHGIRLTSAQRAQIRAIDKKYDAQLRDLEKQDRAGEKAGRPDDPALVQRIDAIRDQERAELRALLTAAQLPAFDRNVTVRVRH
;
A
#
# COMPACT_ATOMS: atom_id res chain seq x y z
N MET A 1 50.78 0.64 -9.57
CA MET A 1 49.99 1.60 -10.37
C MET A 1 48.82 2.06 -9.50
N ARG A 2 48.77 3.35 -9.15
CA ARG A 2 47.77 3.94 -8.24
C ARG A 2 46.68 4.61 -9.09
N PHE A 3 45.42 4.24 -8.91
CA PHE A 3 44.28 4.97 -9.48
C PHE A 3 43.49 5.63 -8.34
N THR A 4 43.69 6.93 -8.20
CA THR A 4 42.80 7.84 -7.48
C THR A 4 41.79 8.39 -8.48
N GLN A 5 40.49 8.15 -8.27
CA GLN A 5 39.43 8.91 -8.92
C GLN A 5 38.53 9.56 -7.86
N SER A 6 38.70 10.88 -7.76
CA SER A 6 37.75 11.84 -7.19
C SER A 6 36.53 11.99 -8.11
N ARG A 7 35.42 12.52 -7.55
CA ARG A 7 34.26 13.22 -8.17
C ARG A 7 32.91 12.59 -7.77
N THR A 8 31.83 13.27 -7.42
CA THR A 8 31.44 14.70 -7.37
C THR A 8 30.15 14.78 -6.53
N ALA A 9 29.96 15.86 -5.78
CA ALA A 9 28.73 16.15 -5.04
C ALA A 9 27.56 16.53 -5.96
N LEU A 10 26.34 16.17 -5.57
CA LEU A 10 25.11 16.76 -6.11
C LEU A 10 24.17 17.14 -4.96
N LEU A 11 24.07 18.45 -4.75
CA LEU A 11 22.97 19.11 -4.04
C LEU A 11 21.70 19.03 -4.87
N ALA A 12 20.56 18.78 -4.23
CA ALA A 12 19.25 19.20 -4.74
C ALA A 12 18.38 19.71 -3.58
N THR A 13 17.91 20.93 -3.76
CA THR A 13 17.09 21.76 -2.86
C THR A 13 15.61 21.67 -3.29
N VAL A 14 14.74 22.32 -2.49
CA VAL A 14 13.35 22.79 -2.78
C VAL A 14 12.28 21.85 -2.21
N VAL A 15 11.74 22.12 -1.00
CA VAL A 15 10.67 23.09 -0.62
C VAL A 15 9.30 22.76 -1.23
N THR A 16 8.32 22.42 -0.39
CA THR A 16 6.96 22.99 -0.56
C THR A 16 6.26 23.18 0.78
N LEU A 17 5.88 24.43 1.00
CA LEU A 17 5.03 24.97 2.05
C LEU A 17 3.56 24.78 1.64
N GLY A 18 2.69 24.37 2.56
CA GLY A 18 1.25 24.25 2.29
C GLY A 18 0.44 24.41 3.58
N ALA A 19 0.07 25.65 3.86
CA ALA A 19 -0.76 26.03 5.01
C ALA A 19 -2.27 25.90 4.71
N ALA A 20 -3.05 25.96 5.80
CA ALA A 20 -4.31 26.70 5.96
C ALA A 20 -5.66 25.95 6.11
N LEU A 21 -6.14 25.96 7.37
CA LEU A 21 -7.46 26.50 7.83
C LEU A 21 -8.75 25.69 7.49
N PRO A 22 -9.94 26.03 8.06
CA PRO A 22 -10.37 25.73 9.42
C PRO A 22 -11.76 25.01 9.47
N ALA A 23 -11.99 24.16 10.47
CA ALA A 23 -13.31 23.54 10.69
C ALA A 23 -14.20 24.45 11.56
N GLY A 24 -15.05 25.25 10.93
CA GLY A 24 -16.15 25.98 11.57
C GLY A 24 -17.50 25.35 11.19
N ALA A 25 -18.22 24.81 12.17
CA ALA A 25 -19.63 24.43 12.00
C ALA A 25 -20.43 24.80 13.27
N GLN A 26 -21.05 25.98 13.22
CA GLN A 26 -22.08 26.43 14.17
C GLN A 26 -23.35 25.58 13.98
N LYS A 27 -23.86 25.00 15.08
CA LYS A 27 -25.15 24.30 15.14
C LYS A 27 -26.14 25.18 15.90
N GLY A 28 -26.91 26.00 15.18
CA GLY A 28 -28.03 26.74 15.75
C GLY A 28 -29.28 25.87 15.78
N HIS A 29 -29.78 25.55 16.98
CA HIS A 29 -31.15 25.07 17.20
C HIS A 29 -32.01 26.28 17.50
N GLY A 30 -32.98 26.57 16.63
CA GLY A 30 -33.92 27.68 16.80
C GLY A 30 -35.36 27.23 16.58
N GLY A 31 -36.19 27.44 17.60
CA GLY A 31 -37.57 27.90 17.43
C GLY A 31 -38.66 26.84 17.35
N ASP A 32 -39.00 26.24 18.49
CA ASP A 32 -40.34 25.71 18.74
C ASP A 32 -41.26 26.88 19.09
N GLY A 33 -42.31 27.08 18.30
CA GLY A 33 -43.30 28.14 18.48
C GLY A 33 -44.70 27.59 18.28
N PRO A 34 -45.57 27.59 19.32
CA PRO A 34 -46.94 27.12 19.17
C PRO A 34 -47.78 28.13 18.38
N LYS A 35 -48.35 27.68 17.25
CA LYS A 35 -49.32 28.45 16.47
C LYS A 35 -50.70 28.39 17.13
N SER A 36 -51.16 29.52 17.62
CA SER A 36 -52.54 29.74 18.06
C SER A 36 -53.52 29.61 16.88
N HIS A 37 -54.58 28.84 17.10
CA HIS A 37 -55.74 28.73 16.23
C HIS A 37 -56.61 29.99 16.36
N ALA A 38 -56.76 30.71 15.26
CA ALA A 38 -57.88 31.60 15.02
C ALA A 38 -58.48 31.22 13.66
N MET A 39 -59.72 30.72 13.68
CA MET A 39 -60.50 30.38 12.49
C MET A 39 -61.33 31.59 12.08
N PRO A 40 -61.02 32.26 10.95
CA PRO A 40 -61.97 33.16 10.31
C PRO A 40 -62.85 32.35 9.35
N GLY A 41 -64.17 32.45 9.52
CA GLY A 41 -65.15 31.91 8.59
C GLY A 41 -64.92 32.48 7.20
N MET A 42 -64.67 31.61 6.22
CA MET A 42 -64.59 31.96 4.81
C MET A 42 -65.87 31.52 4.11
N GLU A 43 -66.64 32.53 3.75
CA GLU A 43 -67.74 32.51 2.81
C GLU A 43 -67.27 31.95 1.46
N MET A 44 -67.78 30.78 1.07
CA MET A 44 -67.48 30.13 -0.21
C MET A 44 -68.26 30.81 -1.34
N LYS A 45 -67.63 31.80 -1.97
CA LYS A 45 -67.99 32.22 -3.33
C LYS A 45 -67.26 31.32 -4.32
N HIS A 46 -68.03 30.58 -5.11
CA HIS A 46 -67.53 29.68 -6.14
C HIS A 46 -67.15 30.48 -7.40
N ASP A 47 -65.88 30.86 -7.50
CA ASP A 47 -65.28 31.38 -8.73
C ASP A 47 -64.79 30.19 -9.59
N ASP A 48 -65.60 29.77 -10.57
CA ASP A 48 -65.28 28.66 -11.49
C ASP A 48 -64.15 29.01 -12.49
N ALA A 49 -63.72 30.27 -12.55
CA ALA A 49 -62.62 30.73 -13.40
C ALA A 49 -61.22 30.27 -12.92
N GLY A 50 -61.06 29.84 -11.67
CA GLY A 50 -59.77 29.46 -11.09
C GLY A 50 -59.31 28.02 -11.36
N ARG A 51 -60.13 27.15 -11.97
CA ARG A 51 -59.79 25.73 -12.20
C ARG A 51 -58.70 25.54 -13.26
N ALA A 52 -58.72 26.32 -14.33
CA ALA A 52 -57.75 26.20 -15.42
C ALA A 52 -56.34 26.66 -14.98
N ASP A 53 -56.25 27.79 -14.29
CA ASP A 53 -54.97 28.31 -13.76
C ASP A 53 -54.37 27.39 -12.70
N ARG A 54 -55.21 26.72 -11.90
CA ARG A 54 -54.76 25.74 -10.91
C ARG A 54 -54.18 24.49 -11.56
N ALA A 55 -54.75 24.02 -12.66
CA ALA A 55 -54.24 22.88 -13.41
C ALA A 55 -52.87 23.19 -14.05
N VAL A 56 -52.71 24.38 -14.64
CA VAL A 56 -51.42 24.83 -15.20
C VAL A 56 -50.36 24.99 -14.11
N GLN A 57 -50.72 25.57 -12.96
CA GLN A 57 -49.81 25.72 -11.83
C GLN A 57 -49.43 24.37 -11.21
N GLU A 58 -50.34 23.40 -11.19
CA GLU A 58 -50.05 22.06 -10.69
C GLU A 58 -49.16 21.26 -11.65
N GLN A 59 -49.35 21.39 -12.96
CA GLN A 59 -48.46 20.82 -13.99
C GLN A 59 -47.03 21.36 -13.82
N ALA A 60 -46.87 22.69 -13.70
CA ALA A 60 -45.56 23.32 -13.49
C ALA A 60 -44.88 22.83 -12.19
N ARG A 61 -45.64 22.62 -11.11
CA ARG A 61 -45.10 22.04 -9.85
C ARG A 61 -44.71 20.58 -9.98
N ARG A 62 -45.37 19.79 -10.83
CA ARG A 62 -45.00 18.39 -11.09
C ARG A 62 -43.71 18.33 -11.90
N ASP A 63 -43.58 19.19 -12.90
CA ASP A 63 -42.38 19.26 -13.75
C ASP A 63 -41.16 19.71 -12.94
N THR A 64 -41.29 20.73 -12.06
CA THR A 64 -40.18 21.12 -11.18
C THR A 64 -39.81 20.03 -10.18
N ARG A 65 -40.79 19.36 -9.55
CA ARG A 65 -40.52 18.22 -8.66
C ARG A 65 -39.84 17.06 -9.38
N HIS A 66 -40.20 16.80 -10.64
CA HIS A 66 -39.55 15.78 -11.43
C HIS A 66 -38.10 16.18 -11.76
N ALA A 67 -37.86 17.44 -12.12
CA ALA A 67 -36.51 17.95 -12.37
C ALA A 67 -35.63 17.85 -11.11
N ASP A 68 -36.12 18.26 -9.94
CA ASP A 68 -35.42 18.16 -8.66
C ASP A 68 -35.09 16.71 -8.30
N LYS A 69 -36.06 15.79 -8.50
CA LYS A 69 -35.84 14.35 -8.25
C LYS A 69 -34.81 13.74 -9.19
N MET A 70 -34.74 14.21 -10.43
CA MET A 70 -33.71 13.76 -11.39
C MET A 70 -32.34 14.33 -11.04
N ALA A 71 -32.27 15.59 -10.57
CA ALA A 71 -31.02 16.20 -10.10
C ALA A 71 -30.46 15.45 -8.88
N ASP A 72 -31.28 15.20 -7.84
CA ASP A 72 -30.87 14.45 -6.64
C ASP A 72 -30.40 13.02 -6.99
N LYS A 73 -31.09 12.34 -7.91
CA LYS A 73 -30.68 11.01 -8.39
C LYS A 73 -29.35 11.05 -9.16
N MET A 74 -29.08 12.11 -9.92
CA MET A 74 -27.82 12.29 -10.63
C MET A 74 -26.69 12.59 -9.64
N GLU A 75 -26.93 13.39 -8.61
CA GLU A 75 -25.97 13.67 -7.54
C GLU A 75 -25.62 12.43 -6.70
N ASP A 76 -26.61 11.61 -6.33
CA ASP A 76 -26.33 10.35 -5.62
C ASP A 76 -25.52 9.38 -6.50
N LYS A 77 -25.82 9.32 -7.80
CA LYS A 77 -25.05 8.51 -8.74
C LYS A 77 -23.60 8.98 -8.84
N THR A 78 -23.35 10.28 -9.00
CA THR A 78 -21.98 10.82 -9.09
C THR A 78 -21.22 10.63 -7.78
N ARG A 79 -21.87 10.83 -6.62
CA ARG A 79 -21.26 10.59 -5.30
C ARG A 79 -20.89 9.12 -5.11
N LYS A 80 -21.75 8.20 -5.57
CA LYS A 80 -21.50 6.74 -5.51
C LYS A 80 -20.35 6.34 -6.43
N GLU A 81 -20.26 6.92 -7.62
CA GLU A 81 -19.14 6.69 -8.54
C GLU A 81 -17.83 7.26 -7.99
N ALA A 82 -17.83 8.48 -7.44
CA ALA A 82 -16.67 9.06 -6.78
C ALA A 82 -16.19 8.22 -5.58
N ARG A 83 -17.11 7.72 -4.73
CA ARG A 83 -16.77 6.83 -3.61
C ARG A 83 -16.21 5.49 -4.09
N LYS A 84 -16.70 4.95 -5.20
CA LYS A 84 -16.15 3.72 -5.80
C LYS A 84 -14.74 3.96 -6.37
N ALA A 85 -14.51 5.09 -7.03
CA ALA A 85 -13.21 5.47 -7.56
C ALA A 85 -12.19 5.63 -6.43
N ALA A 86 -12.52 6.36 -5.37
CA ALA A 86 -11.66 6.54 -4.19
C ALA A 86 -11.34 5.20 -3.49
N LYS A 87 -12.32 4.30 -3.34
CA LYS A 87 -12.05 2.95 -2.81
C LYS A 87 -11.15 2.11 -3.72
N ALA A 88 -11.23 2.30 -5.03
CA ALA A 88 -10.40 1.57 -5.98
C ALA A 88 -8.93 2.05 -5.95
N THR A 89 -8.70 3.36 -5.75
CA THR A 89 -7.34 3.91 -5.59
C THR A 89 -6.72 3.46 -4.27
N GLU A 90 -7.44 3.60 -3.16
CA GLU A 90 -7.00 3.13 -1.83
C GLU A 90 -6.67 1.63 -1.85
N LYS A 91 -7.49 0.80 -2.52
CA LYS A 91 -7.23 -0.64 -2.66
C LYS A 91 -5.99 -0.93 -3.52
N ARG A 92 -5.68 -0.11 -4.52
CA ARG A 92 -4.47 -0.27 -5.35
C ARG A 92 -3.22 0.12 -4.58
N GLU A 93 -3.26 1.22 -3.84
CA GLU A 93 -2.16 1.69 -2.98
C GLU A 93 -1.85 0.67 -1.89
N ASN A 94 -2.86 0.24 -1.12
CA ASN A 94 -2.71 -0.81 -0.10
C ASN A 94 -2.23 -2.16 -0.68
N LYS A 95 -2.50 -2.45 -1.95
CA LYS A 95 -2.01 -3.68 -2.60
C LYS A 95 -0.55 -3.54 -3.03
N ALA A 96 -0.12 -2.35 -3.45
CA ALA A 96 1.25 -2.07 -3.82
C ALA A 96 2.17 -2.11 -2.59
N GLU A 97 1.76 -1.47 -1.49
CA GLU A 97 2.47 -1.51 -0.20
C GLU A 97 2.65 -2.96 0.30
N LYS A 98 1.55 -3.74 0.38
CA LYS A 98 1.63 -5.17 0.74
C LYS A 98 2.45 -6.03 -0.23
N ALA A 99 2.64 -5.59 -1.47
CA ALA A 99 3.50 -6.32 -2.41
C ALA A 99 4.98 -6.12 -2.07
N LEU A 100 5.35 -4.93 -1.61
CA LEU A 100 6.71 -4.61 -1.18
C LEU A 100 7.07 -5.34 0.14
N ASP A 101 6.20 -5.29 1.16
CA ASP A 101 6.40 -6.05 2.42
C ASP A 101 6.63 -7.55 2.16
N ARG A 102 5.88 -8.11 1.21
CA ARG A 102 6.01 -9.52 0.82
C ARG A 102 7.34 -9.80 0.15
N THR A 103 7.89 -8.87 -0.64
CA THR A 103 9.17 -9.07 -1.31
C THR A 103 10.32 -9.13 -0.32
N GLU A 104 10.33 -8.29 0.71
CA GLU A 104 11.40 -8.24 1.71
C GLU A 104 11.37 -9.46 2.63
N HIS A 105 10.19 -9.79 3.16
CA HIS A 105 10.04 -10.99 3.98
C HIS A 105 10.33 -12.27 3.17
N HIS A 106 9.89 -12.33 1.91
CA HIS A 106 10.20 -13.47 1.05
C HIS A 106 11.68 -13.55 0.71
N ALA A 107 12.39 -12.42 0.56
CA ALA A 107 13.83 -12.40 0.32
C ALA A 107 14.60 -12.97 1.53
N LEU A 108 14.23 -12.61 2.76
CA LEU A 108 14.82 -13.15 3.98
C LEU A 108 14.57 -14.65 4.14
N ASP A 109 13.33 -15.11 3.88
CA ASP A 109 12.98 -16.53 3.95
C ASP A 109 13.69 -17.34 2.85
N ALA A 110 13.70 -16.83 1.62
CA ALA A 110 14.40 -17.44 0.50
C ALA A 110 15.92 -17.52 0.73
N ALA A 111 16.50 -16.53 1.43
CA ALA A 111 17.90 -16.51 1.83
C ALA A 111 18.23 -17.64 2.80
N ARG A 112 17.41 -17.84 3.85
CA ARG A 112 17.58 -18.89 4.88
C ARG A 112 17.51 -20.33 4.39
N HIS A 113 17.02 -20.54 3.17
CA HIS A 113 16.84 -21.88 2.60
C HIS A 113 17.67 -22.10 1.32
N ALA A 114 18.40 -21.09 0.85
CA ALA A 114 19.16 -21.18 -0.39
C ALA A 114 20.31 -22.20 -0.32
N ASP A 115 20.96 -22.30 0.84
CA ASP A 115 22.04 -23.23 1.20
C ASP A 115 21.65 -24.70 1.00
N LYS A 116 20.50 -25.11 1.56
CA LYS A 116 20.00 -26.49 1.52
C LYS A 116 19.76 -26.96 0.09
N HIS A 117 19.26 -26.06 -0.75
CA HIS A 117 19.06 -26.34 -2.17
C HIS A 117 20.37 -26.39 -2.94
N ALA A 118 21.32 -25.50 -2.66
CA ALA A 118 22.63 -25.48 -3.32
C ALA A 118 23.42 -26.79 -3.09
N LEU A 119 23.29 -27.37 -1.90
CA LEU A 119 23.97 -28.61 -1.50
C LEU A 119 23.18 -29.90 -1.83
N HIS A 120 22.00 -29.78 -2.44
CA HIS A 120 21.14 -30.93 -2.72
C HIS A 120 21.83 -31.95 -3.64
N GLY A 121 21.82 -33.22 -3.22
CA GLY A 121 22.42 -34.33 -3.97
C GLY A 121 23.95 -34.44 -3.88
N ILE A 122 24.63 -33.53 -3.16
CA ILE A 122 26.08 -33.59 -2.97
C ILE A 122 26.41 -34.48 -1.77
N ARG A 123 27.25 -35.50 -2.00
CA ARG A 123 27.76 -36.35 -0.91
C ARG A 123 28.82 -35.60 -0.11
N LEU A 124 28.46 -35.15 1.09
CA LEU A 124 29.36 -34.43 2.01
C LEU A 124 30.03 -35.40 3.00
N THR A 125 31.26 -35.08 3.43
CA THR A 125 31.91 -35.78 4.56
C THR A 125 31.35 -35.29 5.90
N SER A 126 31.66 -35.98 7.01
CA SER A 126 31.31 -35.51 8.35
C SER A 126 31.94 -34.17 8.69
N ALA A 127 33.21 -33.97 8.31
CA ALA A 127 33.94 -32.72 8.50
C ALA A 127 33.31 -31.57 7.70
N GLN A 128 33.01 -31.78 6.41
CA GLN A 128 32.34 -30.78 5.57
C GLN A 128 30.98 -30.40 6.16
N ARG A 129 30.16 -31.38 6.60
CA ARG A 129 28.87 -31.09 7.25
C ARG A 129 28.98 -30.27 8.53
N ALA A 130 30.05 -30.43 9.30
CA ALA A 130 30.28 -29.65 10.51
C ALA A 130 30.65 -28.20 10.17
N GLN A 131 31.52 -28.01 9.18
CA GLN A 131 31.93 -26.69 8.70
C GLN A 131 30.78 -25.93 8.04
N ILE A 132 29.98 -26.61 7.20
CA ILE A 132 28.77 -26.05 6.59
C ILE A 132 27.81 -25.55 7.66
N ARG A 133 27.50 -26.37 8.68
CA ARG A 133 26.64 -25.92 9.79
C ARG A 133 27.18 -24.70 10.54
N ALA A 134 28.50 -24.55 10.63
CA ALA A 134 29.11 -23.38 11.25
C ALA A 134 28.95 -22.13 10.36
N ILE A 135 29.10 -22.29 9.05
CA ILE A 135 28.80 -21.25 8.03
C ILE A 135 27.32 -20.86 8.11
N ASP A 136 26.40 -21.83 8.01
CA ASP A 136 24.95 -21.58 8.05
C ASP A 136 24.56 -20.80 9.32
N LYS A 137 25.11 -21.19 10.49
CA LYS A 137 24.84 -20.50 11.77
C LYS A 137 25.36 -19.08 11.79
N LYS A 138 26.55 -18.84 11.22
CA LYS A 138 27.15 -17.50 11.12
C LYS A 138 26.27 -16.58 10.28
N TYR A 139 25.85 -17.04 9.11
CA TYR A 139 25.06 -16.23 8.18
C TYR A 139 23.57 -16.12 8.57
N ASP A 140 22.96 -17.14 9.19
CA ASP A 140 21.61 -17.02 9.77
C ASP A 140 21.57 -15.97 10.88
N ALA A 141 22.62 -15.87 11.70
CA ALA A 141 22.71 -14.81 12.71
C ALA A 141 22.74 -13.41 12.08
N GLN A 142 23.52 -13.22 11.02
CA GLN A 142 23.57 -11.94 10.28
C GLN A 142 22.23 -11.59 9.63
N LEU A 143 21.55 -12.56 9.01
CA LEU A 143 20.22 -12.36 8.43
C LEU A 143 19.18 -12.01 9.50
N ARG A 144 19.22 -12.67 10.68
CA ARG A 144 18.34 -12.31 11.81
C ARG A 144 18.60 -10.91 12.34
N ASP A 145 19.84 -10.45 12.35
CA ASP A 145 20.16 -9.11 12.81
C ASP A 145 19.68 -8.05 11.82
N LEU A 146 19.77 -8.31 10.50
CA LEU A 146 19.12 -7.47 9.49
C LEU A 146 17.60 -7.42 9.66
N GLU A 147 16.95 -8.58 9.86
CA GLU A 147 15.50 -8.64 10.11
C GLU A 147 15.09 -7.85 11.36
N LYS A 148 15.90 -7.89 12.43
CA LYS A 148 15.63 -7.06 13.62
C LYS A 148 15.77 -5.57 13.34
N GLN A 149 16.80 -5.16 12.58
CA GLN A 149 17.02 -3.76 12.21
C GLN A 149 15.86 -3.22 11.38
N ASP A 150 15.40 -4.03 10.44
CA ASP A 150 14.29 -3.73 9.56
C ASP A 150 12.98 -3.54 10.35
N ARG A 151 12.59 -4.54 11.15
CA ARG A 151 11.42 -4.44 12.07
C ARG A 151 11.51 -3.26 13.04
N ALA A 152 12.71 -2.90 13.49
CA ALA A 152 12.89 -1.72 14.33
C ALA A 152 12.67 -0.41 13.56
N GLY A 153 13.04 -0.37 12.28
CA GLY A 153 12.76 0.72 11.35
C GLY A 153 11.27 0.90 11.09
N GLU A 154 10.58 -0.20 10.74
CA GLU A 154 9.12 -0.22 10.55
C GLU A 154 8.39 0.30 11.78
N LYS A 155 8.74 -0.20 12.98
CA LYS A 155 8.13 0.23 14.25
C LYS A 155 8.36 1.71 14.54
N ALA A 156 9.46 2.28 14.03
CA ALA A 156 9.77 3.70 14.15
C ALA A 156 9.13 4.56 13.04
N GLY A 157 8.35 3.96 12.13
CA GLY A 157 7.75 4.65 10.98
C GLY A 157 8.76 5.11 9.94
N ARG A 158 9.93 4.44 9.88
CA ARG A 158 10.90 4.71 8.81
C ARG A 158 10.40 4.09 7.50
N PRO A 159 10.61 4.77 6.37
CA PRO A 159 10.34 4.16 5.08
C PRO A 159 11.26 2.95 4.86
N ASP A 160 10.80 2.00 4.05
CA ASP A 160 11.52 0.79 3.67
C ASP A 160 12.92 1.12 3.14
N ASP A 161 13.91 0.30 3.52
CA ASP A 161 15.30 0.51 3.15
C ASP A 161 15.66 -0.32 1.91
N PRO A 162 15.78 0.28 0.70
CA PRO A 162 16.15 -0.45 -0.50
C PRO A 162 17.55 -1.09 -0.42
N ALA A 163 18.40 -0.64 0.51
CA ALA A 163 19.70 -1.25 0.75
C ALA A 163 19.60 -2.56 1.56
N LEU A 164 18.44 -2.90 2.14
CA LEU A 164 18.23 -4.18 2.83
C LEU A 164 18.41 -5.36 1.87
N VAL A 165 17.76 -5.33 0.71
CA VAL A 165 17.86 -6.38 -0.32
C VAL A 165 19.31 -6.55 -0.78
N GLN A 166 20.03 -5.45 -1.02
CA GLN A 166 21.44 -5.50 -1.41
C GLN A 166 22.34 -6.12 -0.34
N ARG A 167 22.07 -5.85 0.94
CA ARG A 167 22.81 -6.46 2.07
C ARG A 167 22.50 -7.96 2.20
N ILE A 168 21.25 -8.36 1.98
CA ILE A 168 20.86 -9.78 1.94
C ILE A 168 21.63 -10.49 0.82
N ASP A 169 21.65 -9.94 -0.38
CA ASP A 169 22.36 -10.54 -1.51
C ASP A 169 23.88 -10.62 -1.25
N ALA A 170 24.48 -9.57 -0.69
CA ALA A 170 25.89 -9.58 -0.31
C ALA A 170 26.22 -10.69 0.71
N ILE A 171 25.36 -10.88 1.72
CA ILE A 171 25.49 -11.99 2.69
C ILE A 171 25.42 -13.34 1.99
N ARG A 172 24.45 -13.53 1.10
CA ARG A 172 24.29 -14.79 0.35
C ARG A 172 25.47 -15.05 -0.58
N ASP A 173 26.05 -14.04 -1.17
CA ASP A 173 27.22 -14.18 -2.05
C ASP A 173 28.44 -14.63 -1.26
N GLN A 174 28.65 -14.06 -0.08
CA GLN A 174 29.70 -14.47 0.85
C GLN A 174 29.50 -15.90 1.34
N GLU A 175 28.29 -16.24 1.77
CA GLU A 175 27.94 -17.60 2.18
C GLU A 175 28.22 -18.61 1.06
N ARG A 176 27.78 -18.33 -0.17
CA ARG A 176 28.04 -19.21 -1.31
C ARG A 176 29.54 -19.34 -1.61
N ALA A 177 30.31 -18.27 -1.47
CA ALA A 177 31.76 -18.32 -1.66
C ALA A 177 32.44 -19.20 -0.59
N GLU A 178 32.04 -19.09 0.67
CA GLU A 178 32.57 -19.92 1.76
C GLU A 178 32.15 -21.39 1.59
N LEU A 179 30.89 -21.67 1.23
CA LEU A 179 30.42 -23.02 0.90
C LEU A 179 31.22 -23.63 -0.26
N ARG A 180 31.44 -22.86 -1.33
CA ARG A 180 32.22 -23.28 -2.50
C ARG A 180 33.65 -23.67 -2.12
N ALA A 181 34.27 -22.93 -1.19
CA ALA A 181 35.62 -23.21 -0.72
C ALA A 181 35.75 -24.52 0.08
N LEU A 182 34.68 -25.01 0.69
CA LEU A 182 34.66 -26.30 1.41
C LEU A 182 34.45 -27.52 0.52
N LEU A 183 33.93 -27.31 -0.68
CA LEU A 183 33.61 -28.39 -1.61
C LEU A 183 34.85 -28.82 -2.41
N THR A 184 34.91 -30.11 -2.73
CA THR A 184 35.95 -30.65 -3.60
C THR A 184 35.70 -30.26 -5.06
N ALA A 185 36.74 -30.29 -5.89
CA ALA A 185 36.61 -30.02 -7.32
C ALA A 185 35.54 -30.89 -8.02
N ALA A 186 35.34 -32.13 -7.56
CA ALA A 186 34.31 -33.03 -8.07
C ALA A 186 32.88 -32.64 -7.66
N GLN A 187 32.71 -31.94 -6.53
CA GLN A 187 31.41 -31.50 -6.01
C GLN A 187 30.97 -30.16 -6.63
N LEU A 188 31.92 -29.29 -6.99
CA LEU A 188 31.65 -27.94 -7.51
C LEU A 188 30.66 -27.88 -8.70
N PRO A 189 30.75 -28.75 -9.73
CA PRO A 189 29.82 -28.68 -10.85
C PRO A 189 28.35 -28.93 -10.46
N ALA A 190 28.10 -29.80 -9.47
CA ALA A 190 26.75 -30.05 -8.98
C ALA A 190 26.22 -28.86 -8.18
N PHE A 191 27.06 -28.27 -7.32
CA PHE A 191 26.74 -27.06 -6.57
C PHE A 191 26.37 -25.90 -7.50
N ASP A 192 27.19 -25.63 -8.52
CA ASP A 192 26.98 -24.52 -9.46
C ASP A 192 25.70 -24.68 -10.27
N ARG A 193 25.38 -25.93 -10.65
CA ARG A 193 24.11 -26.24 -11.32
C ARG A 193 22.93 -25.94 -10.40
N ASN A 194 22.99 -26.34 -9.14
CA ASN A 194 21.91 -26.10 -8.18
C ASN A 194 21.70 -24.59 -7.92
N VAL A 195 22.78 -23.82 -7.85
CA VAL A 195 22.71 -22.35 -7.67
C VAL A 195 22.08 -21.68 -8.90
N THR A 196 22.45 -22.10 -10.11
CA THR A 196 21.98 -21.46 -11.36
C THR A 196 20.51 -21.75 -11.69
N VAL A 197 20.01 -22.95 -11.36
CA VAL A 197 18.57 -23.31 -11.54
C VAL A 197 17.66 -22.34 -10.79
N ARG A 198 18.10 -21.80 -9.65
CA ARG A 198 17.26 -20.93 -8.82
C ARG A 198 17.18 -19.48 -9.29
N VAL A 199 18.11 -19.01 -10.11
CA VAL A 199 18.07 -17.63 -10.66
C VAL A 199 16.98 -17.50 -11.76
N ARG A 200 16.44 -18.61 -12.26
CA ARG A 200 15.49 -18.63 -13.39
C ARG A 200 14.01 -18.73 -13.00
N HIS A 201 13.68 -18.67 -11.71
CA HIS A 201 12.31 -18.70 -11.19
C HIS A 201 11.99 -17.43 -10.42
#